data_AF-A0AAX6RM43-F1
#
_entry.id   AF-A0AAX6RM43-F1
#
_cell.length_a   1.000
_cell.length_b   1.000
_cell.length_c   1.000
_cell.angle_alpha   90.00
_cell.angle_beta   90.00
_cell.angle_gamma   90.00
#
_symmetry.space_group_name_H-M   'P 1'
#
loop_
_entity.id
_entity.type
_entity.pdbx_description
1 polymer ?
#
loop_
_entity_poly.entity_id
_entity_poly.type
_entity_poly.pdbx_seq_one_letter_code
_entity_poly.pdbx_strand_id
1 'polypeptide(L)'
;MGELFECVLFTASLAKYADPVTDLLDRCGVFRARLFRESCVFHQGCYVKDLSRLGRDLRKTLILDNSPASYIFHPENAVPVQSWFDDMADTELLNLIPIFEELSGADDVYTSLGQLRAP
;
A
#
# COMPACT_ATOMS: atom_id res chain seq x y z
N MET A 1 -3.12 4.75 -12.20
CA MET A 1 -2.94 4.71 -10.73
C MET A 1 -2.72 6.08 -10.10
N GLY A 2 -1.66 6.83 -10.43
CA GLY A 2 -1.42 8.15 -9.79
C GLY A 2 -2.48 9.23 -10.05
N GLU A 3 -3.34 9.04 -11.04
CA GLU A 3 -4.51 9.89 -11.32
C GLU A 3 -5.76 9.44 -10.56
N LEU A 4 -5.81 8.18 -10.12
CA LEU A 4 -6.97 7.57 -9.45
C LEU A 4 -6.90 7.70 -7.93
N PHE A 5 -5.68 7.75 -7.37
CA PHE A 5 -5.45 7.72 -5.93
C PHE A 5 -4.51 8.81 -5.46
N GLU A 6 -4.65 9.21 -4.19
CA GLU A 6 -3.59 9.87 -3.44
C GLU A 6 -2.53 8.81 -3.04
N CYS A 7 -1.51 8.60 -3.88
CA CYS A 7 -0.49 7.60 -3.60
C CYS A 7 0.50 8.08 -2.52
N VAL A 8 0.70 7.27 -1.49
CA VAL A 8 1.70 7.48 -0.44
C VAL A 8 2.69 6.33 -0.45
N LEU A 9 3.98 6.62 -0.60
CA LEU A 9 5.02 5.61 -0.38
C LEU A 9 5.16 5.44 1.13
N PHE A 10 4.88 4.26 1.66
CA PHE A 10 5.11 3.95 3.07
C PHE A 10 6.04 2.73 3.16
N THR A 11 7.21 2.87 3.76
CA THR A 11 8.20 1.78 3.88
C THR A 11 8.78 1.68 5.29
N ALA A 12 9.09 0.46 5.74
CA ALA A 12 9.82 0.22 6.99
C ALA A 12 11.35 0.41 6.81
N SER A 13 11.81 0.80 5.62
CA SER A 13 13.19 1.18 5.34
C SER A 13 13.49 2.62 5.79
N LEU A 14 14.78 2.93 5.91
CA LEU A 14 15.26 4.27 6.22
C LEU A 14 15.24 5.16 4.97
N ALA A 15 14.93 6.45 5.15
CA ALA A 15 14.91 7.45 4.08
C ALA A 15 16.19 7.44 3.22
N LYS A 16 17.36 7.37 3.87
CA LYS A 16 18.68 7.34 3.20
C LYS A 16 18.85 6.26 2.12
N TYR A 17 18.06 5.19 2.19
CA TYR A 17 18.04 4.12 1.19
C TYR A 17 16.83 4.26 0.26
N ALA A 18 15.65 4.54 0.83
CA ALA A 18 14.40 4.55 0.08
C ALA A 18 14.25 5.78 -0.84
N ASP A 19 14.77 6.94 -0.46
CA ASP A 19 14.65 8.16 -1.27
C ASP A 19 15.32 8.01 -2.64
N PRO A 20 16.63 7.63 -2.74
CA PRO A 20 17.27 7.44 -4.04
C PRO A 20 16.56 6.42 -4.94
N VAL A 21 16.02 5.34 -4.36
CA VAL A 21 15.27 4.32 -5.11
C VAL A 21 13.96 4.90 -5.64
N THR A 22 13.25 5.67 -4.81
CA THR A 22 11.98 6.30 -5.17
C THR A 22 12.18 7.35 -6.25
N ASP A 23 13.26 8.13 -6.20
CA ASP A 23 13.58 9.15 -7.21
C ASP A 23 13.83 8.54 -8.59
N LEU A 24 14.38 7.32 -8.66
CA LEU A 24 14.57 6.59 -9.91
C LEU A 24 13.26 5.98 -10.45
N LEU A 25 12.37 5.58 -9.53
CA LEU A 25 11.10 4.92 -9.83
C LEU A 25 10.01 5.93 -10.23
N ASP A 26 9.78 6.96 -9.42
CA ASP A 26 8.67 7.89 -9.56
C ASP A 26 9.01 9.08 -10.45
N ARG A 27 9.09 8.82 -11.76
CA ARG A 27 9.41 9.85 -12.76
C ARG A 27 8.29 10.85 -13.02
N CYS A 28 7.07 10.53 -12.58
CA CYS A 28 5.87 11.33 -12.86
C CYS A 28 5.34 12.07 -11.61
N GLY A 29 6.00 11.97 -10.47
CA GLY A 29 5.56 12.60 -9.22
C GLY A 29 4.22 12.06 -8.71
N VAL A 30 4.03 10.75 -8.84
CA VAL A 30 2.84 10.02 -8.41
C VAL A 30 2.72 10.02 -6.89
N PHE A 31 3.81 9.84 -6.16
CA PHE A 31 3.76 9.80 -4.69
C PHE A 31 3.61 11.21 -4.12
N ARG A 32 2.50 11.46 -3.40
CA ARG A 32 2.19 12.73 -2.74
C ARG A 32 2.93 12.92 -1.42
N ALA A 33 3.29 11.82 -0.77
CA ALA A 33 4.08 11.80 0.44
C ALA A 33 4.94 10.52 0.51
N ARG A 34 6.03 10.61 1.27
CA ARG A 34 6.92 9.49 1.60
C ARG A 34 7.01 9.34 3.10
N LEU A 35 6.69 8.15 3.61
CA LEU A 35 6.73 7.77 5.01
C LEU A 35 7.72 6.62 5.16
N PHE A 36 8.62 6.75 6.13
CA PHE A 36 9.72 5.81 6.35
C PHE A 36 9.57 5.11 7.69
N ARG A 37 10.60 4.36 8.09
CA ARG A 37 10.65 3.60 9.34
C ARG A 37 10.18 4.38 10.56
N GLU A 38 10.56 5.65 10.66
CA GLU A 38 10.24 6.54 11.78
C GLU A 38 8.73 6.82 11.89
N SER A 39 7.98 6.63 10.80
CA SER A 39 6.52 6.75 10.75
C SER A 39 5.80 5.44 11.13
N CYS A 40 6.50 4.31 11.15
CA CYS A 40 5.94 3.03 11.58
C CYS A 40 5.77 2.99 13.11
N VAL A 41 4.84 2.16 13.58
CA VAL A 41 4.70 1.78 14.98
C VAL A 41 5.48 0.48 15.20
N PHE A 42 6.43 0.48 16.12
CA PHE A 42 7.12 -0.76 16.50
C PHE A 42 6.26 -1.57 17.46
N HIS A 43 5.66 -2.65 16.97
CA HIS A 43 4.72 -3.49 17.71
C HIS A 43 5.13 -4.96 17.61
N GLN A 44 5.34 -5.61 18.76
CA GLN A 44 5.70 -7.04 18.85
C GLN A 44 6.88 -7.45 17.95
N GLY A 45 7.90 -6.60 17.83
CA GLY A 45 9.09 -6.89 17.00
C GLY A 45 8.92 -6.56 15.51
N CYS A 46 7.75 -6.09 15.09
CA CYS A 46 7.44 -5.72 13.71
C CYS A 46 7.23 -4.22 13.56
N TYR A 47 7.52 -3.70 12.37
CA TYR A 47 7.15 -2.34 11.99
C TYR A 47 5.76 -2.35 11.35
N VAL A 48 4.78 -1.80 12.06
CA VAL A 48 3.38 -1.72 11.63
C VAL A 48 3.09 -0.34 11.04
N LYS A 49 2.40 -0.32 9.91
CA LYS A 49 1.92 0.87 9.23
C LYS A 49 0.50 1.16 9.69
N ASP A 50 0.39 1.86 10.81
CA ASP A 50 -0.91 2.22 11.39
C ASP A 50 -1.60 3.30 10.53
N LEU A 51 -2.58 2.87 9.73
CA LEU A 51 -3.32 3.73 8.80
C LEU A 51 -4.15 4.81 9.52
N SER A 52 -4.54 4.59 10.78
CA SER A 52 -5.30 5.57 11.55
C SER A 52 -4.52 6.88 11.78
N ARG A 53 -3.18 6.82 11.68
CA ARG A 53 -2.28 7.97 11.84
C ARG A 53 -2.11 8.81 10.57
N LEU A 54 -2.69 8.38 9.44
CA LEU A 54 -2.59 9.10 8.17
C LEU A 54 -3.51 10.34 8.10
N GLY A 55 -4.50 10.44 8.99
CA GLY A 55 -5.49 11.52 8.93
C GLY A 55 -6.35 11.45 7.67
N ARG A 56 -6.72 10.22 7.25
CA ARG A 56 -7.62 9.93 6.13
C ARG A 56 -8.76 9.04 6.62
N ASP A 57 -9.92 9.12 5.96
CA ASP A 57 -11.03 8.21 6.26
C ASP A 57 -10.59 6.78 5.88
N LEU A 58 -10.62 5.86 6.84
CA LEU A 58 -10.22 4.48 6.61
C LEU A 58 -11.14 3.78 5.59
N ARG A 59 -12.40 4.19 5.45
CA ARG A 59 -13.31 3.68 4.41
C ARG A 59 -12.89 4.07 2.99
N LYS A 60 -11.92 4.98 2.85
CA LYS A 60 -11.35 5.44 1.58
C LYS A 60 -9.83 5.19 1.50
N THR A 61 -9.28 4.39 2.42
CA THR A 61 -7.84 4.15 2.53
C THR A 61 -7.52 2.68 2.25
N LEU A 62 -6.50 2.43 1.42
CA LEU A 62 -6.01 1.11 1.10
C LEU A 62 -4.53 0.99 1.45
N ILE A 63 -4.08 -0.23 1.76
CA ILE A 63 -2.66 -0.56 1.88
C ILE A 63 -2.31 -1.75 0.98
N LEU A 64 -1.31 -1.57 0.13
CA LEU A 64 -0.67 -2.62 -0.66
C LEU A 64 0.68 -2.95 -0.01
N ASP A 65 0.82 -4.15 0.54
CA ASP A 65 2.06 -4.58 1.21
C ASP A 65 2.21 -6.10 1.12
N ASN A 66 3.45 -6.56 1.00
CA ASN A 66 3.76 -7.97 0.87
C ASN A 66 3.89 -8.70 2.22
N SER A 67 3.85 -7.97 3.34
CA SER A 67 3.93 -8.53 4.69
C SER A 67 2.64 -8.29 5.48
N PRO A 68 1.91 -9.34 5.87
CA PRO A 68 0.73 -9.23 6.73
C PRO A 68 0.97 -8.54 8.07
N ALA A 69 2.20 -8.62 8.60
CA ALA A 69 2.56 -7.93 9.83
C ALA A 69 2.53 -6.40 9.67
N SER A 70 2.79 -5.88 8.46
CA SER A 70 2.80 -4.43 8.19
C SER A 70 1.43 -3.79 8.40
N TYR A 71 0.33 -4.51 8.17
CA TYR A 71 -1.04 -4.00 8.25
C TYR A 71 -1.88 -4.73 9.30
N ILE A 72 -1.25 -5.30 10.33
CA ILE A 72 -1.95 -6.10 11.35
C ILE A 72 -3.07 -5.34 12.08
N PHE A 73 -3.00 -4.01 12.15
CA PHE A 73 -4.06 -3.18 12.74
C PHE A 73 -5.22 -2.89 11.77
N HIS A 74 -5.02 -3.06 10.46
CA HIS A 74 -5.98 -2.69 9.41
C HIS A 74 -6.07 -3.78 8.31
N PRO A 75 -6.32 -5.06 8.65
CA PRO A 75 -6.35 -6.14 7.65
C PRO A 75 -7.51 -5.99 6.65
N GLU A 76 -8.58 -5.29 7.02
CA GLU A 76 -9.72 -5.01 6.16
C GLU A 76 -9.43 -3.94 5.10
N ASN A 77 -8.37 -3.12 5.29
CA ASN A 77 -7.91 -2.13 4.31
C ASN A 77 -6.83 -2.69 3.35
N ALA A 78 -6.37 -3.92 3.58
CA ALA A 78 -5.22 -4.46 2.88
C ALA A 78 -5.59 -5.10 1.54
N VAL A 79 -4.81 -4.81 0.51
CA VAL A 79 -4.69 -5.62 -0.69
C VAL A 79 -3.36 -6.37 -0.56
N PRO A 80 -3.36 -7.67 -0.20
CA PRO A 80 -2.11 -8.43 -0.12
C PRO A 80 -1.46 -8.53 -1.50
N VAL A 81 -0.13 -8.52 -1.54
CA VAL A 81 0.64 -8.72 -2.78
C VAL A 81 1.79 -9.70 -2.50
N GLN A 82 2.17 -10.49 -3.51
CA GLN A 82 3.26 -11.43 -3.35
C GLN A 82 4.61 -10.72 -3.17
N SER A 83 5.51 -11.36 -2.40
CA SER A 83 6.89 -10.89 -2.31
C SER A 83 7.60 -11.20 -3.61
N TRP A 84 8.12 -10.15 -4.26
CA TRP A 84 8.89 -10.27 -5.49
C TRP A 84 10.40 -10.17 -5.20
N PHE A 85 11.20 -10.94 -5.95
CA PHE A 85 12.66 -10.95 -5.80
C PHE A 85 13.38 -10.82 -7.14
N ASP A 86 13.15 -11.74 -8.08
CA ASP A 86 13.88 -11.78 -9.36
C ASP A 86 13.11 -12.41 -10.54
N ASP A 87 11.85 -12.80 -10.34
CA ASP A 87 11.04 -13.37 -11.42
C ASP A 87 10.62 -12.29 -12.44
N MET A 88 11.25 -12.31 -13.61
CA MET A 88 10.96 -11.40 -14.70
C MET A 88 9.64 -11.71 -15.43
N ALA A 89 9.04 -12.86 -15.17
CA ALA A 89 7.72 -13.24 -15.67
C ALA A 89 6.58 -12.87 -14.69
N ASP A 90 6.90 -12.28 -13.53
CA ASP A 90 5.89 -11.79 -12.59
C ASP A 90 4.93 -10.79 -13.26
N THR A 91 3.64 -10.97 -12.98
CA THR A 91 2.57 -10.11 -13.50
C THR A 91 1.65 -9.62 -12.39
N GLU A 92 2.02 -9.80 -11.12
CA GLU A 92 1.13 -9.57 -9.98
C GLU A 92 0.62 -8.12 -9.95
N LEU A 93 1.52 -7.15 -10.12
CA LEU A 93 1.14 -5.74 -10.15
C LEU A 93 0.24 -5.39 -11.35
N LEU A 94 0.40 -6.06 -12.50
CA LEU A 94 -0.48 -5.87 -13.67
C LEU A 94 -1.87 -6.45 -13.40
N ASN A 95 -1.94 -7.62 -12.76
CA ASN A 95 -3.19 -8.28 -12.40
C ASN A 95 -3.99 -7.48 -11.36
N LEU A 96 -3.32 -6.67 -10.53
CA LEU A 96 -3.97 -5.80 -9.55
C LEU A 96 -4.56 -4.51 -10.15
N ILE A 97 -4.16 -4.11 -11.36
CA ILE A 97 -4.67 -2.88 -12.00
C ILE A 97 -6.21 -2.83 -12.06
N PRO A 98 -6.92 -3.83 -12.64
CA PRO A 98 -8.38 -3.77 -12.73
C PRO A 98 -9.06 -3.71 -11.37
N ILE A 99 -8.48 -4.38 -10.36
CA ILE A 99 -8.98 -4.33 -8.98
C ILE A 99 -8.87 -2.91 -8.42
N PHE A 100 -7.71 -2.25 -8.58
CA PHE A 100 -7.55 -0.88 -8.13
C PHE A 100 -8.40 0.12 -8.93
N GLU A 101 -8.66 -0.12 -10.22
CA GLU A 101 -9.60 0.69 -11.00
C GLU A 101 -11.02 0.60 -10.44
N GLU A 102 -11.50 -0.61 -10.11
CA GLU A 102 -12.80 -0.80 -9.45
C GLU A 102 -12.85 -0.12 -8.07
N LEU A 103 -11.84 -0.35 -7.23
CA LEU A 103 -11.75 0.23 -5.89
C LEU A 103 -11.67 1.76 -5.91
N SER A 104 -11.15 2.37 -6.98
CA SER A 104 -11.08 3.83 -7.10
C SER A 104 -12.48 4.51 -7.12
N GLY A 105 -13.50 3.79 -7.56
CA GLY A 105 -14.89 4.24 -7.56
C GLY A 105 -15.68 3.89 -6.29
N ALA A 106 -15.09 3.14 -5.36
CA ALA A 106 -15.80 2.63 -4.19
C ALA A 106 -16.14 3.72 -3.17
N ASP A 107 -17.37 3.74 -2.66
CA ASP A 107 -17.77 4.59 -1.54
C ASP A 107 -17.21 4.13 -0.19
N ASP A 108 -17.05 2.83 -0.03
CA ASP A 108 -16.45 2.20 1.14
C ASP A 108 -15.62 0.99 0.70
N VAL A 109 -14.30 1.07 0.88
CA VAL A 109 -13.37 0.02 0.47
C VAL A 109 -13.59 -1.29 1.23
N TYR A 110 -14.18 -1.27 2.43
CA TYR A 110 -14.46 -2.49 3.19
C TYR A 110 -15.50 -3.36 2.47
N THR A 111 -16.53 -2.72 1.92
CA THR A 111 -17.59 -3.43 1.19
C THR A 111 -17.03 -4.01 -0.10
N SER A 112 -16.29 -3.22 -0.88
CA SER A 112 -15.72 -3.66 -2.16
C SER A 112 -14.65 -4.75 -1.97
N LEU A 113 -13.73 -4.60 -1.01
CA LEU A 113 -12.76 -5.66 -0.70
C LEU A 113 -13.44 -6.91 -0.16
N GLY A 114 -14.51 -6.78 0.63
CA GLY A 114 -15.30 -7.92 1.10
C GLY A 114 -15.89 -8.73 -0.05
N GLN A 115 -16.39 -8.08 -1.09
CA GLN A 115 -16.93 -8.74 -2.29
C GLN A 115 -15.84 -9.42 -3.11
N LEU A 116 -14.68 -8.78 -3.28
CA LEU A 116 -13.54 -9.34 -4.01
C LEU A 116 -12.88 -10.53 -3.30
N ARG A 117 -13.06 -10.64 -1.97
CA ARG A 117 -12.56 -11.73 -1.15
C ARG A 117 -13.56 -12.88 -1.00
N ALA A 118 -14.80 -12.71 -1.46
CA ALA A 118 -15.81 -13.76 -1.40
C ALA A 118 -15.43 -14.92 -2.35
N PRO A 119 -15.61 -16.18 -1.92
CA PRO A 119 -15.23 -17.36 -2.71
C PRO A 119 -16.06 -17.55 -3.98
#